data_AF-F4AWM0-F1
#
_entry.id   AF-F4AWM0-F1
#
_cell.length_a   1.000
_cell.length_b   1.000
_cell.length_c   1.000
_cell.angle_alpha   90.00
_cell.angle_beta   90.00
_cell.angle_gamma   90.00
#
_symmetry.space_group_name_H-M   'P 1'
#
loop_
_entity.id
_entity.type
_entity.pdbx_description
1 polymer ?
#
loop_
_entity_poly.entity_id
_entity_poly.type
_entity_poly.pdbx_seq_one_letter_code
_entity_poly.pdbx_strand_id
1 'polypeptide(L)'
;MIKKLLFLLVISLISVSATSQTELPSQQFWNTLKAHCGKSYQGVLEEPKEDEAFGGKQLTMHVRFCNENEIRIPFFVGDDKSRTWILTMNDGIISLKHDHRHEDGSEDEVNFYGGTASNAGKANIQFFPADVHTQQMIPGAATNVWWITVDETSFTYNLRRLGTDRLFTVVMDLTNPIETPGAPWGSED
;
A
#
# COMPACT_ATOMS: atom_id res chain seq x y z
N MET A 1 53.09 20.19 -37.76
CA MET A 1 52.53 20.13 -36.40
C MET A 1 51.06 20.57 -36.27
N ILE A 2 50.40 21.06 -37.34
CA ILE A 2 49.02 21.59 -37.26
C ILE A 2 47.89 20.54 -37.51
N LYS A 3 48.19 19.38 -38.10
CA LYS A 3 47.16 18.36 -38.42
C LYS A 3 46.79 17.41 -37.28
N LYS A 4 47.54 17.38 -36.17
CA LYS A 4 47.21 16.58 -34.98
C LYS A 4 46.35 17.31 -33.96
N LEU A 5 46.20 18.64 -34.09
CA LEU A 5 45.43 19.45 -33.15
C LEU A 5 43.94 19.51 -33.48
N LEU A 6 43.56 19.16 -34.72
CA LEU A 6 42.15 19.19 -35.14
C LEU A 6 41.33 17.97 -34.72
N PHE A 7 41.99 16.88 -34.27
CA PHE A 7 41.30 15.65 -33.89
C PHE A 7 40.87 15.62 -32.41
N LEU A 8 41.28 16.61 -31.61
CA LEU A 8 40.89 16.70 -30.20
C LEU A 8 39.66 17.56 -29.93
N LEU A 9 39.10 18.23 -30.95
CA LEU A 9 37.97 19.17 -30.76
C LEU A 9 36.61 18.61 -31.20
N VAL A 10 36.48 17.30 -31.44
CA VAL A 10 35.22 16.69 -31.95
C VAL A 10 34.58 15.72 -30.94
N ILE A 11 35.16 15.51 -29.75
CA ILE A 11 34.63 14.55 -28.75
C ILE A 11 33.85 15.23 -27.60
N SER A 12 33.76 16.56 -27.57
CA SER A 12 33.17 17.28 -26.41
C SER A 12 31.68 17.66 -26.55
N LEU A 13 30.90 16.92 -27.34
CA LEU A 13 29.45 17.15 -27.47
C LEU A 13 28.66 15.82 -27.46
N ILE A 14 29.01 14.91 -26.55
CA ILE A 14 28.01 13.95 -26.08
C ILE A 14 27.24 14.70 -25.00
N SER A 15 26.24 15.47 -25.44
CA SER A 15 25.16 15.91 -24.56
C SER A 15 24.52 14.64 -24.03
N VAL A 16 24.92 14.22 -22.83
CA VAL A 16 24.18 13.24 -22.04
C VAL A 16 22.87 13.95 -21.72
N SER A 17 21.90 13.80 -22.62
CA SER A 17 20.50 14.02 -22.30
C SER A 17 20.20 12.97 -21.24
N ALA A 18 20.43 13.31 -19.97
CA ALA A 18 19.87 12.60 -18.86
C ALA A 18 18.36 12.72 -19.05
N THR A 19 17.77 11.71 -19.70
CA THR A 19 16.34 11.52 -19.69
C THR A 19 16.00 11.28 -18.23
N SER A 20 15.64 12.34 -17.52
CA SER A 20 14.91 12.21 -16.27
C SER A 20 13.63 11.50 -16.66
N GLN A 21 13.60 10.19 -16.47
CA GLN A 21 12.40 9.41 -16.66
C GLN A 21 11.42 9.95 -15.63
N THR A 22 10.38 10.62 -16.10
CA THR A 22 9.32 11.11 -15.21
C THR A 22 8.81 9.91 -14.43
N GLU A 23 9.00 9.97 -13.12
CA GLU A 23 8.58 8.93 -12.21
C GLU A 23 7.09 8.63 -12.40
N LEU A 24 6.73 7.35 -12.48
CA LEU A 24 5.32 6.97 -12.59
C LEU A 24 4.57 7.41 -11.32
N PRO A 25 3.30 7.82 -11.40
CA PRO A 25 2.53 8.21 -10.22
C PRO A 25 2.47 7.10 -9.15
N SER A 26 2.44 5.83 -9.55
CA SER A 26 2.50 4.68 -8.63
C SER A 26 3.83 4.60 -7.88
N GLN A 27 4.93 5.00 -8.52
CA GLN A 27 6.24 5.01 -7.90
C GLN A 27 6.38 6.17 -6.90
N GLN A 28 5.79 7.33 -7.21
CA GLN A 28 5.66 8.43 -6.24
C GLN A 28 4.82 8.03 -5.02
N PHE A 29 3.70 7.35 -5.24
CA PHE A 29 2.88 6.78 -4.18
C PHE A 29 3.66 5.77 -3.33
N TRP A 30 4.36 4.86 -4.00
CA TRP A 30 5.17 3.83 -3.35
C TRP A 30 6.26 4.43 -2.47
N ASN A 31 6.97 5.44 -2.99
CA ASN A 31 8.04 6.13 -2.27
C ASN A 31 7.51 6.93 -1.09
N THR A 32 6.33 7.56 -1.24
CA THR A 32 5.64 8.23 -0.13
C THR A 32 5.35 7.24 0.98
N LEU A 33 4.71 6.11 0.67
CA LEU A 33 4.38 5.08 1.66
C LEU A 33 5.63 4.46 2.31
N LYS A 34 6.67 4.18 1.51
CA LYS A 34 7.95 3.63 1.97
C LYS A 34 8.70 4.59 2.90
N ALA A 35 8.50 5.90 2.80
CA ALA A 35 9.09 6.86 3.73
C ALA A 35 8.55 6.72 5.18
N HIS A 36 7.42 6.01 5.35
CA HIS A 36 6.87 5.67 6.65
C HIS A 36 7.34 4.30 7.19
N CYS A 37 8.26 3.61 6.51
CA CYS A 37 8.72 2.29 6.95
C CYS A 37 9.25 2.30 8.39
N GLY A 38 8.87 1.28 9.17
CA GLY A 38 9.15 1.12 10.59
C GLY A 38 8.30 1.97 11.53
N LYS A 39 7.45 2.87 11.01
CA LYS A 39 6.59 3.74 11.82
C LYS A 39 5.20 3.14 12.00
N SER A 40 4.61 3.41 13.16
CA SER A 40 3.26 3.03 13.52
C SER A 40 2.40 4.27 13.78
N TYR A 41 1.11 4.18 13.47
CA TYR A 41 0.17 5.29 13.59
C TYR A 41 -1.16 4.81 14.14
N GLN A 42 -1.78 5.65 14.96
CA GLN A 42 -3.15 5.43 15.41
C GLN A 42 -4.13 5.96 14.37
N GLY A 43 -5.30 5.33 14.29
CA GLY A 43 -6.38 5.77 13.43
C GLY A 43 -7.75 5.50 14.01
N VAL A 44 -8.75 5.82 13.20
CA VAL A 44 -10.18 5.68 13.52
C VAL A 44 -10.94 5.13 12.33
N LEU A 45 -12.05 4.48 12.62
CA LEU A 45 -13.05 4.14 11.62
C LEU A 45 -13.88 5.37 11.30
N GLU A 46 -13.83 5.85 10.07
CA GLU A 46 -14.67 6.96 9.61
C GLU A 46 -16.02 6.44 9.10
N GLU A 47 -16.03 5.32 8.36
CA GLU A 47 -17.26 4.73 7.82
C GLU A 47 -17.19 3.18 7.81
N PRO A 48 -18.28 2.47 8.11
CA PRO A 48 -19.45 2.95 8.83
C PRO A 48 -19.16 3.05 10.33
N LYS A 49 -19.43 4.18 10.98
CA LYS A 49 -19.01 4.44 12.39
C LYS A 49 -19.49 3.38 13.39
N GLU A 50 -20.63 2.77 13.11
CA GLU A 50 -21.29 1.77 13.97
C GLU A 50 -20.89 0.32 13.65
N ASP A 51 -19.85 0.08 12.84
CA ASP A 51 -19.38 -1.28 12.56
C ASP A 51 -18.92 -1.96 13.86
N GLU A 52 -19.57 -3.05 14.28
CA GLU A 52 -19.23 -3.71 15.55
C GLU A 52 -17.80 -4.26 15.61
N ALA A 53 -17.20 -4.59 14.45
CA ALA A 53 -15.86 -5.14 14.39
C ALA A 53 -14.77 -4.07 14.49
N PHE A 54 -15.05 -2.80 14.18
CA PHE A 54 -14.04 -1.73 14.12
C PHE A 54 -14.41 -0.46 14.88
N GLY A 55 -15.69 -0.14 14.98
CA GLY A 55 -16.24 1.07 15.59
C GLY A 55 -15.86 1.18 17.07
N GLY A 56 -15.39 2.36 17.47
CA GLY A 56 -14.95 2.65 18.83
C GLY A 56 -13.69 1.90 19.31
N LYS A 57 -13.07 1.07 18.47
CA LYS A 57 -11.83 0.35 18.81
C LYS A 57 -10.61 1.20 18.46
N GLN A 58 -9.50 0.96 19.18
CA GLN A 58 -8.21 1.50 18.79
C GLN A 58 -7.72 0.81 17.53
N LEU A 59 -7.49 1.58 16.47
CA LEU A 59 -6.94 1.08 15.22
C LEU A 59 -5.46 1.48 15.13
N THR A 60 -4.60 0.52 14.79
CA THR A 60 -3.16 0.76 14.68
C THR A 60 -2.65 0.23 13.34
N MET A 61 -1.96 1.08 12.59
CA MET A 61 -1.30 0.73 11.34
C MET A 61 0.20 0.78 11.58
N HIS A 62 0.91 -0.27 11.18
CA HIS A 62 2.37 -0.32 11.24
C HIS A 62 2.91 -0.56 9.83
N VAL A 63 3.70 0.34 9.27
CA VAL A 63 4.36 0.11 7.96
C VAL A 63 5.62 -0.70 8.20
N ARG A 64 5.48 -2.02 8.42
CA ARG A 64 6.51 -2.84 9.07
C ARG A 64 7.66 -3.24 8.17
N PHE A 65 7.36 -3.77 6.99
CA PHE A 65 8.36 -4.32 6.07
C PHE A 65 8.29 -3.59 4.75
N CYS A 66 9.42 -3.14 4.24
CA CYS A 66 9.49 -2.47 2.94
C CYS A 66 10.76 -2.89 2.22
N ASN A 67 10.63 -3.54 1.07
CA ASN A 67 11.73 -3.79 0.15
C ASN A 67 11.53 -3.00 -1.15
N GLU A 68 12.12 -3.45 -2.25
CA GLU A 68 11.95 -2.81 -3.56
C GLU A 68 10.53 -2.96 -4.10
N ASN A 69 9.94 -4.15 -3.98
CA ASN A 69 8.71 -4.56 -4.67
C ASN A 69 7.58 -4.99 -3.73
N GLU A 70 7.78 -4.97 -2.41
CA GLU A 70 6.82 -5.38 -1.41
C GLU A 70 6.84 -4.45 -0.19
N ILE A 71 5.65 -4.06 0.26
CA ILE A 71 5.39 -3.38 1.54
C ILE A 71 4.35 -4.19 2.30
N ARG A 72 4.63 -4.53 3.57
CA ARG A 72 3.66 -5.18 4.47
C ARG A 72 3.27 -4.23 5.59
N ILE A 73 1.97 -4.09 5.78
CA ILE A 73 1.37 -3.12 6.70
C ILE A 73 0.42 -3.85 7.64
N PRO A 74 0.90 -4.31 8.81
CA PRO A 74 0.00 -4.80 9.85
C PRO A 74 -1.04 -3.76 10.26
N PHE A 75 -2.27 -4.23 10.45
CA PHE A 75 -3.42 -3.42 10.83
C PHE A 75 -4.16 -4.08 12.00
N PHE A 76 -4.01 -3.49 13.19
CA PHE A 76 -4.54 -4.03 14.43
C PHE A 76 -5.84 -3.34 14.83
N VAL A 77 -6.73 -4.12 15.44
CA VAL A 77 -8.05 -3.68 15.86
C VAL A 77 -8.22 -4.06 17.33
N GLY A 78 -7.85 -3.14 18.22
CA GLY A 78 -7.61 -3.48 19.62
C GLY A 78 -6.52 -4.55 19.72
N ASP A 79 -6.83 -5.66 20.39
CA ASP A 79 -5.91 -6.79 20.59
C ASP A 79 -5.86 -7.75 19.40
N ASP A 80 -6.75 -7.59 18.41
CA ASP A 80 -6.77 -8.42 17.21
C ASP A 80 -5.65 -8.01 16.25
N LYS A 81 -4.65 -8.90 16.12
CA LYS A 81 -3.46 -8.72 15.28
C LYS A 81 -3.44 -9.59 14.02
N SER A 82 -4.61 -10.05 13.59
CA SER A 82 -4.74 -11.00 12.48
C SER A 82 -4.42 -10.45 11.11
N ARG A 83 -4.48 -9.12 10.90
CA ARG A 83 -4.57 -8.52 9.56
C ARG A 83 -3.27 -7.83 9.14
N THR A 84 -2.84 -8.11 7.93
CA THR A 84 -1.75 -7.38 7.26
C THR A 84 -2.16 -7.06 5.82
N TRP A 85 -2.02 -5.79 5.41
CA TRP A 85 -2.08 -5.43 4.01
C TRP A 85 -0.72 -5.67 3.36
N ILE A 86 -0.71 -6.42 2.26
CA ILE A 86 0.49 -6.68 1.45
C ILE A 86 0.32 -5.92 0.14
N LEU A 87 1.19 -4.94 -0.07
CA LEU A 87 1.30 -4.23 -1.34
C LEU A 87 2.49 -4.78 -2.12
N THR A 88 2.29 -5.11 -3.39
CA THR A 88 3.37 -5.51 -4.29
C THR A 88 3.41 -4.63 -5.52
N MET A 89 4.60 -4.23 -5.97
CA MET A 89 4.79 -3.42 -7.18
C MET A 89 5.47 -4.28 -8.26
N ASN A 90 4.89 -4.29 -9.45
CA ASN A 90 5.45 -4.92 -10.64
C ASN A 90 5.25 -4.01 -11.85
N ASP A 91 6.34 -3.61 -12.50
CA ASP A 91 6.32 -2.73 -13.69
C ASP A 91 5.46 -1.46 -13.52
N GLY A 92 5.50 -0.85 -12.33
CA GLY A 92 4.73 0.35 -12.00
C GLY A 92 3.24 0.12 -11.75
N ILE A 93 2.80 -1.14 -11.67
CA ILE A 93 1.45 -1.52 -11.26
C ILE A 93 1.49 -2.12 -9.85
N ILE A 94 0.62 -1.65 -8.97
CA ILE A 94 0.56 -2.08 -7.59
C ILE A 94 -0.61 -3.04 -7.39
N SER A 95 -0.38 -4.13 -6.67
CA SER A 95 -1.44 -5.01 -6.16
C SER A 95 -1.57 -4.86 -4.65
N LEU A 96 -2.77 -5.05 -4.14
CA LEU A 96 -3.10 -5.12 -2.72
C LEU A 96 -3.66 -6.50 -2.43
N LYS A 97 -3.09 -7.18 -1.43
CA LYS A 97 -3.57 -8.45 -0.88
C LYS A 97 -3.72 -8.33 0.64
N HIS A 98 -4.62 -9.13 1.21
CA HIS A 98 -4.85 -9.20 2.64
C HIS A 98 -4.29 -10.52 3.15
N ASP A 99 -3.38 -10.46 4.12
CA ASP A 99 -2.92 -11.63 4.87
C ASP A 99 -3.65 -11.68 6.22
N HIS A 100 -4.42 -12.74 6.44
CA HIS A 100 -5.19 -13.01 7.64
C HIS A 100 -4.65 -14.25 8.34
N ARG A 101 -4.33 -14.09 9.62
CA ARG A 101 -3.76 -15.15 10.46
C ARG A 101 -4.62 -15.40 11.68
N HIS A 102 -4.67 -16.65 12.12
CA HIS A 102 -5.16 -17.01 13.45
C HIS A 102 -4.14 -16.62 14.53
N GLU A 103 -4.56 -16.63 15.81
CA GLU A 103 -3.70 -16.24 16.94
C GLU A 103 -2.46 -17.14 17.08
N ASP A 104 -2.58 -18.41 16.69
CA ASP A 104 -1.45 -19.35 16.63
C ASP A 104 -0.51 -19.11 15.42
N GLY A 105 -0.83 -18.15 14.57
CA GLY A 105 -0.06 -17.76 13.38
C GLY A 105 -0.37 -18.56 12.11
N SER A 106 -1.27 -19.54 12.16
CA SER A 106 -1.70 -20.26 10.97
C SER A 106 -2.55 -19.38 10.04
N GLU A 107 -2.60 -19.73 8.75
CA GLU A 107 -3.37 -18.98 7.74
C GLU A 107 -4.86 -19.20 7.91
N ASP A 108 -5.64 -18.13 7.79
CA ASP A 108 -7.09 -18.23 7.64
C ASP A 108 -7.44 -18.90 6.29
N GLU A 109 -8.58 -19.58 6.21
CA GLU A 109 -9.06 -20.17 4.95
C GLU A 109 -9.34 -19.11 3.87
N VAL A 110 -9.79 -17.93 4.29
CA VAL A 110 -10.08 -16.78 3.41
C VAL A 110 -8.92 -15.81 3.49
N ASN A 111 -7.88 -16.10 2.70
CA ASN A 111 -6.62 -15.37 2.75
C ASN A 111 -6.14 -14.93 1.35
N PHE A 112 -5.25 -13.94 1.29
CA PHE A 112 -4.64 -13.41 0.07
C PHE A 112 -5.65 -12.91 -0.98
N TYR A 113 -6.81 -12.44 -0.53
CA TYR A 113 -7.78 -11.73 -1.37
C TYR A 113 -7.41 -10.24 -1.51
N GLY A 114 -7.88 -9.58 -2.57
CA GLY A 114 -7.65 -8.17 -2.86
C GLY A 114 -7.74 -7.87 -4.35
N GLY A 115 -6.84 -7.05 -4.89
CA GLY A 115 -6.94 -6.57 -6.26
C GLY A 115 -5.64 -6.02 -6.83
N THR A 116 -5.64 -5.77 -8.13
CA THR A 116 -4.51 -5.18 -8.85
C THR A 116 -4.95 -3.89 -9.52
N ALA A 117 -4.17 -2.83 -9.38
CA ALA A 117 -4.46 -1.57 -10.03
C ALA A 117 -4.49 -1.74 -11.56
N SER A 118 -5.46 -1.13 -12.22
CA SER A 118 -5.59 -1.23 -13.68
C SER A 118 -4.65 -0.29 -14.44
N ASN A 119 -3.98 0.62 -13.73
CA ASN A 119 -3.02 1.61 -14.26
C ASN A 119 -2.10 2.10 -13.13
N ALA A 120 -1.24 3.09 -13.41
CA ALA A 120 -0.31 3.66 -12.44
C ALA A 120 -0.96 4.57 -11.36
N GLY A 121 -2.28 4.76 -11.37
CA GLY A 121 -3.00 5.59 -10.40
C GLY A 121 -2.55 7.06 -10.39
N LYS A 122 -2.56 7.69 -9.20
CA LYS A 122 -1.95 9.01 -8.97
C LYS A 122 -0.88 8.91 -7.89
N ALA A 123 -0.11 9.99 -7.74
CA ALA A 123 0.95 10.14 -6.75
C ALA A 123 0.51 9.86 -5.31
N ASN A 124 -0.76 10.15 -4.98
CA ASN A 124 -1.31 10.03 -3.64
C ASN A 124 -2.46 9.03 -3.52
N ILE A 125 -2.88 8.36 -4.61
CA ILE A 125 -3.99 7.41 -4.57
C ILE A 125 -3.77 6.22 -5.51
N GLN A 126 -3.97 5.02 -4.98
CA GLN A 126 -4.00 3.76 -5.73
C GLN A 126 -5.30 3.03 -5.45
N PHE A 127 -5.91 2.46 -6.48
CA PHE A 127 -7.15 1.71 -6.38
C PHE A 127 -6.98 0.31 -6.96
N PHE A 128 -7.70 -0.64 -6.39
CA PHE A 128 -7.52 -2.07 -6.61
C PHE A 128 -8.91 -2.70 -6.79
N PRO A 129 -9.42 -2.82 -8.03
CA PRO A 129 -10.58 -3.64 -8.32
C PRO A 129 -10.28 -5.10 -7.95
N ALA A 130 -11.28 -5.81 -7.41
CA ALA A 130 -11.14 -7.21 -7.04
C ALA A 130 -10.64 -8.06 -8.22
N ASP A 131 -9.62 -8.86 -7.95
CA ASP A 131 -9.07 -9.77 -8.96
C ASP A 131 -9.83 -11.09 -9.04
N VAL A 132 -9.48 -11.91 -10.03
CA VAL A 132 -10.14 -13.20 -10.29
C VAL A 132 -10.00 -14.14 -9.09
N HIS A 133 -8.85 -14.14 -8.41
CA HIS A 133 -8.64 -14.95 -7.21
C HIS A 133 -9.65 -14.59 -6.12
N THR A 134 -9.84 -13.30 -5.89
CA THR A 134 -10.80 -12.79 -4.91
C THR A 134 -12.24 -13.09 -5.30
N GLN A 135 -12.59 -12.96 -6.58
CA GLN A 135 -13.91 -13.36 -7.07
C GLN A 135 -14.19 -14.85 -6.85
N GLN A 136 -13.21 -15.72 -7.09
CA GLN A 136 -13.36 -17.16 -6.93
C GLN A 136 -13.50 -17.55 -5.46
N MET A 137 -12.68 -16.97 -4.59
CA MET A 137 -12.69 -17.24 -3.15
C MET A 137 -13.89 -16.61 -2.45
N ILE A 138 -14.25 -15.39 -2.82
CA ILE A 138 -15.32 -14.59 -2.20
C ILE A 138 -16.21 -14.02 -3.32
N PRO A 139 -17.18 -14.80 -3.87
CA PRO A 139 -18.04 -14.34 -4.97
C PRO A 139 -18.75 -13.01 -4.70
N GLY A 140 -19.15 -12.76 -3.46
CA GLY A 140 -19.77 -11.49 -3.05
C GLY A 140 -18.84 -10.27 -3.02
N ALA A 141 -17.51 -10.49 -3.12
CA ALA A 141 -16.51 -9.44 -3.22
C ALA A 141 -16.08 -9.15 -4.66
N ALA A 142 -16.68 -9.79 -5.67
CA ALA A 142 -16.31 -9.62 -7.08
C ALA A 142 -16.43 -8.17 -7.58
N THR A 143 -17.27 -7.35 -6.95
CA THR A 143 -17.44 -5.93 -7.28
C THR A 143 -16.81 -4.99 -6.25
N ASN A 144 -15.97 -5.52 -5.36
CA ASN A 144 -15.19 -4.70 -4.44
C ASN A 144 -14.14 -3.88 -5.21
N VAL A 145 -13.99 -2.62 -4.81
CA VAL A 145 -12.86 -1.78 -5.17
C VAL A 145 -12.28 -1.25 -3.87
N TRP A 146 -11.04 -1.64 -3.61
CA TRP A 146 -10.25 -1.05 -2.53
C TRP A 146 -9.49 0.16 -3.04
N TRP A 147 -9.19 1.11 -2.19
CA TRP A 147 -8.19 2.14 -2.51
C TRP A 147 -7.49 2.64 -1.26
N ILE A 148 -6.26 3.08 -1.47
CA ILE A 148 -5.43 3.71 -0.46
C ILE A 148 -5.13 5.13 -0.91
N THR A 149 -5.29 6.09 -0.01
CA THR A 149 -4.82 7.46 -0.20
C THR A 149 -3.77 7.77 0.86
N VAL A 150 -2.65 8.36 0.43
CA VAL A 150 -1.57 8.79 1.34
C VAL A 150 -1.23 10.23 1.00
N ASP A 151 -1.33 11.10 1.99
CA ASP A 151 -0.87 12.49 1.91
C ASP A 151 0.09 12.82 3.07
N GLU A 152 0.43 14.09 3.25
CA GLU A 152 1.38 14.53 4.28
C GLU A 152 0.91 14.26 5.72
N THR A 153 -0.39 14.12 5.92
CA THR A 153 -1.03 14.07 7.24
C THR A 153 -1.81 12.81 7.50
N SER A 154 -2.24 12.10 6.45
CA SER A 154 -3.14 10.97 6.60
C SER A 154 -2.84 9.82 5.65
N PHE A 155 -3.09 8.61 6.15
CA PHE A 155 -3.24 7.41 5.34
C PHE A 155 -4.70 6.98 5.47
N THR A 156 -5.36 6.70 4.35
CA THR A 156 -6.70 6.11 4.36
C THR A 156 -6.71 4.78 3.64
N TYR A 157 -7.34 3.79 4.25
CA TYR A 157 -7.72 2.54 3.60
C TYR A 157 -9.22 2.54 3.40
N ASN A 158 -9.66 2.18 2.19
CA ASN A 158 -11.05 2.28 1.82
C ASN A 158 -11.52 1.06 1.02
N LEU A 159 -12.82 0.80 1.09
CA LEU A 159 -13.52 -0.21 0.30
C LEU A 159 -14.90 0.29 -0.09
N ARG A 160 -15.24 0.17 -1.38
CA ARG A 160 -16.60 0.29 -1.90
C ARG A 160 -16.98 -1.03 -2.56
N ARG A 161 -18.19 -1.53 -2.31
CA ARG A 161 -18.77 -2.61 -3.11
C ARG A 161 -19.74 -2.03 -4.12
N LEU A 162 -19.37 -2.06 -5.40
CA LEU A 162 -20.19 -1.49 -6.46
C LEU A 162 -21.54 -2.23 -6.54
N GLY A 163 -22.61 -1.47 -6.79
CA GLY A 163 -23.98 -1.97 -6.76
C GLY A 163 -24.60 -2.03 -5.36
N THR A 164 -23.92 -1.52 -4.32
CA THR A 164 -24.42 -1.44 -2.94
C THR A 164 -24.05 -0.12 -2.28
N ASP A 165 -24.63 0.14 -1.11
CA ASP A 165 -24.28 1.28 -0.25
C ASP A 165 -23.03 1.03 0.61
N ARG A 166 -22.45 -0.17 0.54
CA ARG A 166 -21.29 -0.53 1.38
C ARG A 166 -20.08 0.34 1.04
N LEU A 167 -19.71 1.17 2.01
CA LEU A 167 -18.48 1.94 2.10
C LEU A 167 -17.81 1.58 3.43
N PHE A 168 -16.50 1.40 3.41
CA PHE A 168 -15.68 1.24 4.59
C PHE A 168 -14.47 2.14 4.45
N THR A 169 -14.16 2.94 5.47
CA THR A 169 -13.05 3.90 5.47
C THR A 169 -12.41 3.93 6.84
N VAL A 170 -11.10 3.68 6.86
CA VAL A 170 -10.24 3.87 8.03
C VAL A 170 -9.26 5.00 7.72
N VAL A 171 -9.03 5.87 8.70
CA VAL A 171 -8.13 7.03 8.60
C VAL A 171 -7.08 6.93 9.68
N MET A 172 -5.80 6.92 9.30
CA MET A 172 -4.65 6.93 10.20
C MET A 172 -4.00 8.33 10.20
N ASP A 173 -3.67 8.84 11.38
CA ASP A 173 -2.98 10.12 11.54
C ASP A 173 -1.46 9.93 11.36
N LEU A 174 -0.90 10.40 10.25
CA LEU A 174 0.52 10.31 9.93
C LEU A 174 1.38 11.37 10.63
N THR A 175 0.76 12.35 11.29
CA THR A 175 1.47 13.46 11.95
C THR A 175 2.05 13.07 13.31
N ASN A 176 1.51 12.03 13.94
CA ASN A 176 1.88 11.57 15.28
C ASN A 176 2.22 10.08 15.29
N PRO A 177 3.48 9.69 14.95
CA PRO A 177 3.92 8.31 15.11
C PRO A 177 3.80 7.85 16.56
N ILE A 178 3.33 6.63 16.77
CA ILE A 178 3.20 5.98 18.08
C ILE A 178 4.29 4.91 18.25
N GLU A 179 4.45 4.44 19.49
CA GLU A 179 5.27 3.25 19.74
C GLU A 179 4.75 2.05 18.96
N THR A 180 5.65 1.33 18.31
CA THR A 180 5.29 0.19 17.50
C THR A 180 4.76 -0.93 18.38
N PRO A 181 3.50 -1.38 18.20
CA PRO A 181 3.00 -2.54 18.92
C PRO A 181 3.76 -3.81 18.50
N GLY A 182 3.76 -4.84 19.36
CA GLY A 182 4.39 -6.12 19.03
C GLY A 182 3.85 -6.74 17.73
N ALA A 183 4.59 -7.68 17.14
CA ALA A 183 4.34 -8.23 15.81
C ALA A 183 2.90 -8.72 15.53
N PRO A 184 2.44 -8.69 14.26
CA PRO A 184 1.22 -9.39 13.85
C PRO A 184 1.35 -10.89 14.10
N TRP A 185 0.22 -11.56 14.29
CA TRP A 185 0.22 -13.01 14.42
C TRP A 185 0.84 -13.69 13.19
N GLY A 186 1.56 -14.78 13.41
CA GLY A 186 2.27 -15.51 12.35
C GLY A 186 3.59 -14.88 11.90
N SER A 187 4.13 -13.90 12.64
CA SER A 187 5.46 -13.35 12.38
C SER A 187 6.28 -13.21 13.65
N GLU A 188 7.58 -13.48 13.56
CA GLU A 188 8.54 -13.19 14.62
C GLU A 188 8.85 -11.69 14.64
N ASP A 189 9.15 -11.12 15.82
CA ASP A 189 9.42 -9.69 16.04
C ASP A 189 10.59 -9.13 15.22
#